data_AF-A0A5C7BA05-F1
#
_entry.id   AF-A0A5C7BA05-F1
#
_cell.length_a   1.000
_cell.length_b   1.000
_cell.length_c   1.000
_cell.angle_alpha   90.00
_cell.angle_beta   90.00
_cell.angle_gamma   90.00
#
_symmetry.space_group_name_H-M   'P 1'
#
loop_
_entity.id
_entity.type
_entity.pdbx_description
1 polymer ?
#
loop_
_entity_poly.entity_id
_entity_poly.type
_entity_poly.pdbx_seq_one_letter_code
_entity_poly.pdbx_strand_id
1 'polypeptide(L)'
;MILTDQHIKFIENNLNLYGVKSKDLREDLLDHICTYIETSNSQDFDGSYQEALQKFGGYTSFQNLQLETNLQKFALHAIRLKRVLHLASTIAVLLIMTGLLFKVMHWPYATILLFSGCIVFILVVIPTYFYDRYKSSIHKFS
;
A
#
# COMPACT_ATOMS: atom_id res chain seq x y z
N MET A 1 -17.50 16.80 -27.79
CA MET A 1 -16.47 17.59 -28.55
C MET A 1 -15.24 16.72 -28.79
N ILE A 2 -14.40 16.94 -29.81
CA ILE A 2 -13.10 16.23 -29.91
C ILE A 2 -12.02 17.07 -29.23
N LEU A 3 -11.29 16.49 -28.26
CA LEU A 3 -10.20 17.16 -27.56
C LEU A 3 -8.97 17.31 -28.47
N THR A 4 -8.29 18.46 -28.36
CA THR A 4 -7.00 18.71 -28.99
C THR A 4 -5.88 18.37 -28.02
N ASP A 5 -4.69 18.00 -28.51
CA ASP A 5 -3.51 17.73 -27.69
C ASP A 5 -3.16 18.86 -26.70
N GLN A 6 -3.47 20.11 -27.05
CA GLN A 6 -3.27 21.26 -26.17
C GLN A 6 -4.21 21.22 -24.96
N HIS A 7 -5.47 20.80 -25.13
CA HIS A 7 -6.43 20.63 -24.04
C HIS A 7 -6.02 19.48 -23.11
N ILE A 8 -5.55 18.37 -23.66
CA ILE A 8 -5.07 17.21 -22.88
C ILE A 8 -3.86 17.62 -22.02
N LYS A 9 -2.87 18.30 -22.62
CA LYS A 9 -1.71 18.82 -21.88
C LYS A 9 -2.09 19.84 -20.80
N PHE A 10 -3.10 20.67 -21.06
CA PHE A 10 -3.60 21.61 -20.06
C PHE A 10 -4.21 20.88 -18.86
N ILE A 11 -5.04 19.86 -19.09
CA ILE A 11 -5.66 19.06 -18.02
C ILE A 11 -4.57 18.32 -17.23
N GLU A 12 -3.64 17.67 -17.91
CA GLU A 12 -2.52 16.95 -17.28
C GLU A 12 -1.68 17.88 -16.38
N ASN A 13 -1.33 19.07 -16.87
CA ASN A 13 -0.53 20.01 -16.09
C ASN A 13 -1.28 20.53 -14.86
N ASN A 14 -2.59 20.81 -14.97
CA ASN A 14 -3.41 21.20 -13.83
C ASN A 14 -3.55 20.08 -12.79
N LEU A 15 -3.76 18.83 -13.23
CA LEU A 15 -3.80 17.67 -12.34
C LEU A 15 -2.45 17.41 -11.68
N ASN A 16 -1.33 17.74 -12.34
CA ASN A 16 0.00 17.64 -11.76
C ASN A 16 0.28 18.74 -10.72
N LEU A 17 -0.19 19.97 -10.97
CA LEU A 17 0.04 21.12 -10.08
C LEU A 17 -0.88 21.13 -8.85
N TYR A 18 -2.17 20.83 -9.04
CA TYR A 18 -3.20 20.97 -8.00
C TYR A 18 -3.82 19.64 -7.57
N GLY A 19 -3.64 18.59 -8.37
CA GLY A 19 -4.20 17.28 -8.13
C GLY A 19 -3.29 16.34 -7.34
N VAL A 20 -3.14 15.13 -7.86
CA VAL A 20 -2.74 13.94 -7.11
C VAL A 20 -1.26 13.64 -7.30
N LYS A 21 -0.53 13.28 -6.23
CA LYS A 21 0.88 12.85 -6.31
C LYS A 21 1.08 11.50 -7.02
N SER A 22 0.06 10.65 -6.93
CA SER A 22 0.02 9.32 -7.55
C SER A 22 -0.05 9.46 -9.07
N LYS A 23 0.94 8.91 -9.77
CA LYS A 23 0.94 8.87 -11.24
C LYS A 23 -0.25 8.10 -11.78
N ASP A 24 -0.50 6.89 -11.24
CA ASP A 24 -1.58 6.01 -11.69
C ASP A 24 -2.96 6.69 -11.57
N LEU A 25 -3.21 7.33 -10.42
CA LEU A 25 -4.49 8.03 -10.19
C LEU A 25 -4.60 9.29 -11.05
N ARG A 26 -3.48 9.97 -11.35
CA ARG A 26 -3.50 11.11 -12.27
C ARG A 26 -3.84 10.70 -13.70
N GLU A 27 -3.27 9.61 -14.18
CA GLU A 27 -3.56 9.07 -15.51
C GLU A 27 -5.02 8.63 -15.62
N ASP A 28 -5.54 7.95 -14.60
CA ASP A 28 -6.95 7.55 -14.51
C ASP A 28 -7.92 8.75 -14.51
N LEU A 29 -7.59 9.79 -13.72
CA LEU A 29 -8.38 11.03 -13.69
C LEU A 29 -8.31 11.79 -15.02
N LEU A 30 -7.14 11.83 -15.67
CA LEU A 30 -6.99 12.45 -16.99
C LEU A 30 -7.91 11.75 -18.00
N ASP A 31 -7.87 10.42 -18.06
CA ASP A 31 -8.68 9.63 -18.99
C ASP A 31 -10.19 9.81 -18.75
N HIS A 32 -10.61 9.82 -17.49
CA HIS A 32 -11.99 10.05 -17.10
C HIS A 32 -12.48 11.46 -17.39
N ILE A 33 -11.66 12.49 -17.14
CA ILE A 33 -12.00 13.88 -17.47
C ILE A 33 -12.07 14.07 -18.99
N CYS A 34 -11.12 13.51 -19.74
CA CYS A 34 -11.13 13.56 -21.21
C CYS A 34 -12.39 12.90 -21.77
N THR A 35 -12.69 11.66 -21.35
CA THR A 35 -13.89 10.93 -21.78
C THR A 35 -15.18 11.69 -21.44
N TYR A 36 -15.24 12.34 -20.27
CA TYR A 36 -16.39 13.15 -19.87
C TYR A 36 -16.62 14.34 -20.80
N ILE A 37 -15.56 15.10 -21.10
CA ILE A 37 -15.61 16.27 -21.99
C ILE A 37 -15.93 15.86 -23.44
N GLU A 38 -15.46 14.69 -23.87
CA GLU A 38 -15.78 14.18 -25.21
C GLU A 38 -17.27 13.82 -25.33
N THR A 39 -17.83 13.27 -24.25
CA THR A 39 -19.24 12.87 -24.15
C THR A 39 -20.18 14.07 -23.92
N SER A 40 -19.69 15.16 -23.33
CA SER A 40 -20.51 16.37 -23.16
C SER A 40 -20.81 17.00 -24.53
N ASN A 41 -22.10 17.22 -24.80
CA ASN A 41 -22.58 17.84 -26.05
C ASN A 41 -22.33 19.37 -26.11
N SER A 42 -21.58 19.91 -25.16
CA SER A 42 -21.25 21.33 -25.05
C SER A 42 -20.11 21.68 -26.00
N GLN A 43 -20.21 22.84 -26.67
CA GLN A 43 -19.13 23.39 -27.51
C GLN A 43 -18.08 24.16 -26.69
N ASP A 44 -18.37 24.45 -25.43
CA ASP A 44 -17.49 25.18 -24.52
C ASP A 44 -16.64 24.21 -23.69
N PHE A 45 -15.31 24.30 -23.86
CA PHE A 45 -14.33 23.49 -23.14
C PHE A 45 -14.27 23.87 -21.66
N ASP A 46 -14.22 25.16 -21.35
CA ASP A 46 -14.00 25.64 -19.97
C ASP A 46 -15.19 25.28 -19.08
N GLY A 47 -16.42 25.47 -19.58
CA GLY A 47 -17.63 25.02 -18.90
C GLY A 47 -17.68 23.50 -18.68
N SER A 48 -17.36 22.72 -19.73
CA SER A 48 -17.35 21.25 -19.64
C SER A 48 -16.28 20.73 -18.68
N TYR A 49 -15.11 21.37 -18.65
CA TYR A 49 -14.00 21.02 -17.78
C TYR A 49 -14.31 21.34 -16.32
N GLN A 50 -14.90 22.50 -16.04
CA GLN A 50 -15.32 22.87 -14.69
C GLN A 50 -16.43 21.94 -14.18
N GLU A 51 -17.37 21.57 -15.06
CA GLU A 51 -18.42 20.60 -14.72
C GLU A 51 -17.83 19.20 -14.45
N ALA A 52 -16.85 18.76 -15.25
CA ALA A 52 -16.12 17.51 -15.02
C ALA A 52 -15.47 17.51 -13.63
N LEU A 53 -14.71 18.56 -13.32
CA LEU A 53 -14.05 18.73 -12.02
C LEU A 53 -15.05 18.70 -10.87
N GLN A 54 -16.20 19.38 -11.02
CA GLN A 54 -17.25 19.38 -10.00
C GLN A 54 -17.87 17.99 -9.83
N LYS A 55 -18.12 17.28 -10.93
CA LYS A 55 -18.70 15.93 -10.93
C LYS A 55 -17.81 14.90 -10.25
N PHE A 56 -16.49 15.02 -10.42
CA PHE A 56 -15.53 14.14 -9.77
C PHE A 56 -15.10 14.63 -8.37
N GLY A 57 -15.73 15.68 -7.83
CA GLY A 57 -15.56 16.15 -6.44
C GLY A 57 -14.38 17.11 -6.22
N GLY A 58 -13.74 17.57 -7.30
CA GLY A 58 -12.64 18.52 -7.27
C GLY A 58 -11.34 17.98 -6.70
N TYR A 59 -10.32 18.85 -6.64
CA TYR A 59 -8.96 18.47 -6.23
C TYR A 59 -8.86 17.88 -4.82
N THR A 60 -9.67 18.38 -3.87
CA THR A 60 -9.71 17.86 -2.49
C THR A 60 -10.18 16.42 -2.44
N SER A 61 -11.19 16.05 -3.24
CA SER A 61 -11.67 14.67 -3.32
C SER A 61 -10.57 13.73 -3.83
N PHE A 62 -9.82 14.15 -4.84
CA PHE A 62 -8.72 13.35 -5.39
C PHE A 62 -7.58 13.12 -4.37
N GLN A 63 -7.27 14.13 -3.57
CA GLN A 63 -6.29 14.00 -2.48
C GLN A 63 -6.78 13.04 -1.40
N ASN A 64 -8.06 13.10 -1.03
CA ASN A 64 -8.67 12.19 -0.07
C ASN A 64 -8.67 10.74 -0.58
N LEU A 65 -9.00 10.51 -1.85
CA LEU A 65 -8.91 9.18 -2.47
C LEU A 65 -7.48 8.62 -2.42
N GLN A 66 -6.46 9.45 -2.66
CA GLN A 66 -5.08 9.01 -2.51
C GLN A 66 -4.73 8.71 -1.04
N LEU A 67 -5.23 9.51 -0.11
CA LEU A 67 -4.99 9.29 1.31
C LEU A 67 -5.62 7.99 1.81
N GLU A 68 -6.89 7.75 1.50
CA GLU A 68 -7.62 6.53 1.86
C GLU A 68 -6.96 5.28 1.27
N THR A 69 -6.62 5.30 -0.01
CA THR A 69 -5.94 4.17 -0.67
C THR A 69 -4.57 3.89 -0.06
N ASN A 70 -3.79 4.93 0.27
CA ASN A 70 -2.52 4.76 0.96
C ASN A 70 -2.71 4.20 2.37
N LEU A 71 -3.65 4.74 3.14
CA LEU A 71 -3.97 4.23 4.49
C LEU A 71 -4.36 2.75 4.45
N GLN A 72 -5.21 2.35 3.50
CA GLN A 72 -5.57 0.95 3.30
C GLN A 72 -4.35 0.08 2.94
N LYS A 73 -3.49 0.53 2.02
CA LYS A 73 -2.24 -0.18 1.68
C LYS A 73 -1.33 -0.33 2.90
N PHE A 74 -1.20 0.71 3.72
CA PHE A 74 -0.43 0.66 4.96
C PHE A 74 -1.03 -0.32 5.98
N ALA A 75 -2.35 -0.29 6.17
CA ALA A 75 -3.06 -1.21 7.06
C ALA A 75 -2.88 -2.68 6.63
N LEU A 76 -3.02 -2.98 5.33
CA LEU A 76 -2.80 -4.32 4.78
C LEU A 76 -1.34 -4.78 4.97
N HIS A 77 -0.37 -3.88 4.75
CA HIS A 77 1.04 -4.18 5.02
C HIS A 77 1.30 -4.52 6.49
N ALA A 78 0.69 -3.77 7.42
CA ALA A 78 0.81 -4.03 8.85
C ALA A 78 0.16 -5.37 9.24
N ILE A 79 -1.02 -5.68 8.69
CA ILE A 79 -1.69 -6.98 8.91
C ILE A 79 -0.84 -8.13 8.37
N ARG A 80 -0.25 -7.98 7.17
CA ARG A 80 0.63 -8.99 6.57
C ARG A 80 1.87 -9.24 7.44
N LEU A 81 2.52 -8.19 7.91
CA LEU A 81 3.70 -8.32 8.78
C LEU A 81 3.36 -9.04 10.10
N LYS A 82 2.24 -8.68 10.73
CA LYS A 82 1.75 -9.36 11.94
C LYS A 82 1.45 -10.85 11.69
N ARG A 83 0.86 -11.18 10.53
CA ARG A 83 0.59 -12.57 10.15
C ARG A 83 1.88 -13.37 9.96
N VAL A 84 2.89 -12.80 9.29
CA VAL A 84 4.20 -13.44 9.11
C VAL A 84 4.88 -13.66 10.46
N LEU A 85 4.90 -12.64 11.33
CA LEU A 85 5.46 -12.74 12.67
C LEU A 85 4.78 -13.85 13.48
N HIS A 86 3.44 -13.93 13.44
CA HIS A 86 2.69 -14.93 14.17
C HIS A 86 2.99 -16.35 13.67
N LEU A 87 3.01 -16.57 12.35
CA LEU A 87 3.35 -17.86 11.76
C LEU A 87 4.80 -18.27 12.07
N ALA A 88 5.76 -17.37 11.89
CA ALA A 88 7.17 -17.65 12.14
C ALA A 88 7.44 -17.96 13.62
N SER A 89 6.80 -17.22 14.53
CA SER A 89 6.92 -17.46 15.97
C SER A 89 6.32 -18.81 16.37
N THR A 90 5.14 -19.16 15.84
CA THR A 90 4.51 -20.47 16.09
C THR A 90 5.39 -21.61 15.58
N ILE A 91 5.96 -21.49 14.38
CA ILE A 91 6.89 -22.50 13.82
C ILE A 91 8.14 -22.62 14.69
N ALA A 92 8.73 -21.50 15.12
CA ALA A 92 9.91 -21.51 15.98
C ALA A 92 9.64 -22.19 17.33
N VAL A 93 8.50 -21.88 17.98
CA VAL A 93 8.10 -22.52 19.24
C VAL A 93 7.90 -24.01 19.04
N LEU A 94 7.22 -24.44 17.97
CA LEU A 94 7.04 -25.87 17.68
C LEU A 94 8.37 -26.58 17.47
N LEU A 95 9.29 -26.01 16.67
CA LEU A 95 10.62 -26.59 16.46
C LEU A 95 11.41 -26.73 17.77
N ILE A 96 11.35 -25.71 18.63
CA ILE A 96 12.03 -25.73 19.94
C ILE A 96 11.40 -26.80 20.84
N MET A 97 10.07 -26.84 20.95
CA MET A 97 9.36 -27.83 21.78
C MET A 97 9.62 -29.26 21.32
N THR A 98 9.57 -29.51 20.00
CA THR A 98 9.92 -30.82 19.44
C THR A 98 11.40 -31.14 19.64
N GLY A 99 12.30 -30.18 19.48
CA GLY A 99 13.73 -30.36 19.75
C GLY A 99 14.03 -30.70 21.22
N LEU A 100 13.31 -30.07 22.16
CA LEU A 100 13.40 -30.38 23.58
C LEU A 100 12.89 -31.79 23.88
N LEU A 101 11.76 -32.18 23.29
CA LEU A 101 11.23 -33.54 23.42
C LEU A 101 12.23 -34.58 22.90
N PHE A 102 12.83 -34.35 21.74
CA PHE A 102 13.87 -35.22 21.18
C PHE A 102 15.09 -35.31 22.10
N LYS A 103 15.46 -34.20 22.75
CA LYS A 103 16.56 -34.17 23.73
C LYS A 103 16.24 -35.03 24.96
N VAL A 104 15.03 -34.96 25.49
CA VAL A 104 14.57 -35.78 26.63
C VAL A 104 14.49 -37.26 26.25
N MET A 105 13.96 -37.56 25.07
CA MET A 105 13.82 -38.93 24.55
C MET A 105 15.13 -39.52 24.02
N HIS A 106 16.25 -38.77 24.09
CA HIS A 106 17.57 -39.14 23.55
C HIS A 106 17.55 -39.50 22.06
N TRP A 107 16.60 -38.92 21.32
CA TRP A 107 16.48 -39.15 19.88
C TRP A 107 17.53 -38.35 19.11
N PRO A 108 18.04 -38.88 17.99
CA PRO A 108 18.97 -38.16 17.14
C PRO A 108 18.31 -36.89 16.60
N TYR A 109 19.12 -35.90 16.17
CA TYR A 109 18.66 -34.62 15.58
C TYR A 109 18.08 -33.57 16.54
N ALA A 110 18.02 -33.83 17.85
CA ALA A 110 17.54 -32.85 18.85
C ALA A 110 18.23 -31.48 18.73
N THR A 111 19.56 -31.47 18.62
CA THR A 111 20.36 -30.25 18.51
C THR A 111 20.07 -29.46 17.23
N ILE A 112 19.81 -30.15 16.11
CA ILE A 112 19.53 -29.53 14.81
C ILE A 112 18.14 -28.87 14.84
N LEU A 113 17.14 -29.53 15.45
CA LEU A 113 15.80 -28.97 15.66
C LEU A 113 15.83 -27.72 16.56
N LEU A 114 16.57 -27.77 17.66
CA LEU A 114 16.73 -26.61 18.55
C LEU A 114 17.45 -25.45 17.86
N PHE A 115 18.56 -25.73 17.18
CA PHE A 115 19.34 -24.70 16.49
C PHE A 115 18.55 -24.05 15.35
N SER A 116 17.82 -24.84 14.56
CA SER A 116 16.95 -24.31 13.49
C SER A 116 15.81 -23.45 14.05
N GLY A 117 15.18 -23.85 15.15
CA GLY A 117 14.20 -23.02 15.85
C GLY A 117 14.78 -21.69 16.34
N CYS A 118 15.98 -21.70 16.91
CA CYS A 118 16.70 -20.48 17.30
C CYS A 118 17.07 -19.59 16.12
N ILE A 119 17.51 -20.16 14.99
CA ILE A 119 17.81 -19.41 13.77
C ILE A 119 16.57 -18.70 13.25
N VAL A 120 15.43 -19.40 13.16
CA VAL A 120 14.17 -18.79 12.71
C VAL A 120 13.75 -17.65 13.63
N PHE A 121 13.93 -17.83 14.94
CA PHE A 121 13.64 -16.77 15.90
C PHE A 121 14.53 -15.53 15.69
N ILE A 122 15.84 -15.73 15.54
CA ILE A 122 16.80 -14.62 15.40
C ILE A 122 16.69 -13.93 14.04
N LEU A 123 16.49 -14.68 12.95
CA LEU A 123 16.50 -14.12 11.59
C LEU A 123 15.13 -13.63 11.12
N VAL A 124 14.04 -14.17 11.65
CA VAL A 124 12.68 -13.82 11.18
C VAL A 124 11.93 -13.02 12.24
N VAL A 125 11.85 -13.51 13.48
CA VAL A 125 11.04 -12.89 14.53
C VAL A 125 11.63 -11.56 14.97
N ILE A 126 12.95 -11.50 15.24
CA ILE A 126 13.60 -10.27 15.71
C ILE A 126 13.54 -9.15 14.65
N PRO A 127 13.95 -9.36 13.38
CA PRO A 127 13.97 -8.27 12.40
C PRO A 127 12.55 -7.78 12.06
N THR A 128 11.58 -8.69 12.00
CA THR A 128 10.18 -8.28 11.75
C THR A 128 9.59 -7.49 12.92
N TYR A 129 9.90 -7.85 14.16
CA TYR A 129 9.49 -7.10 15.35
C TYR A 129 10.10 -5.69 15.39
N PHE A 130 11.42 -5.58 15.16
CA PHE A 130 12.10 -4.29 15.13
C PHE A 130 11.60 -3.41 13.98
N TYR A 131 11.38 -4.00 12.80
CA TYR A 131 10.84 -3.27 11.65
C TYR A 131 9.42 -2.74 11.91
N ASP A 132 8.53 -3.54 12.50
CA ASP A 132 7.19 -3.11 12.89
C ASP A 132 7.25 -1.93 13.87
N ARG A 133 8.12 -2.01 14.87
CA ARG A 133 8.29 -0.95 15.87
C ARG A 133 8.92 0.32 15.30
N TYR A 134 9.91 0.19 14.42
CA TYR A 134 10.51 1.32 13.73
C TYR A 134 9.46 2.04 12.86
N LYS A 135 8.70 1.29 12.06
CA LYS A 135 7.67 1.87 11.19
C LYS A 135 6.54 2.52 11.98
N SER A 136 6.12 1.89 13.08
CA SER A 136 5.12 2.44 14.00
C SER A 136 5.60 3.71 14.69
N SER A 137 6.91 3.81 14.98
CA SER A 137 7.50 5.04 15.54
C SER A 137 7.43 6.19 14.54
N ILE A 138 7.74 5.96 13.27
CA ILE A 138 7.71 7.03 12.24
C ILE A 138 6.28 7.55 12.03
N HIS A 139 5.28 6.65 11.96
CA HIS A 139 3.89 7.06 11.72
C HIS A 139 3.20 7.68 12.93
N LYS A 140 3.80 7.60 14.14
CA LYS A 140 3.26 8.25 15.33
C LYS A 140 3.61 9.76 15.38
N PHE A 141 4.52 10.22 14.51
CA PHE A 141 5.04 11.59 14.48
C PHE A 141 4.86 12.30 13.12
N SER A 142 4.12 11.70 12.17
CA SER A 142 3.71 12.31 10.91
C SER A 142 2.20 12.28 10.77
#